data_AF-A0A8T3TPX5-F1
#
_entry.id   AF-A0A8T3TPX5-F1
#
_cell.length_a   1.000
_cell.length_b   1.000
_cell.length_c   1.000
_cell.angle_alpha   90.00
_cell.angle_beta   90.00
_cell.angle_gamma   90.00
#
_symmetry.space_group_name_H-M   'P 1'
#
loop_
_entity.id
_entity.type
_entity.pdbx_description
1 polymer ?
#
loop_
_entity_poly.entity_id
_entity_poly.type
_entity_poly.pdbx_seq_one_letter_code
_entity_poly.pdbx_strand_id
1 'polypeptide(L)'
;VVGGGDTALEEATFLTRFADKVTMLVRRDEFRGSKIMQDRAERDPKIEILFNREVTDVKGEMTVTGVTVRDTVSGELSELPVQGMFVAIGYKPNTDLFADQLRIGPGGYLEIVGETGSGIDGVFVAGDVHDSHYRQAVTAAGDGCKAAIDAERWLASVGEIEASTATNW
;
A
#
# COMPACT_ATOMS: atom_id res chain seq x y z
N VAL A 1 10.75 10.70 5.47
CA VAL A 1 9.49 10.08 5.01
C VAL A 1 8.87 10.95 3.93
N VAL A 2 8.48 10.37 2.80
CA VAL A 2 7.82 11.08 1.69
C VAL A 2 6.33 10.76 1.71
N GLY A 3 5.48 11.78 1.89
CA GLY A 3 4.02 11.62 1.92
C GLY A 3 3.34 12.55 2.93
N GLY A 4 2.04 12.76 2.76
CA GLY A 4 1.24 13.64 3.62
C GLY A 4 -0.11 13.06 4.10
N GLY A 5 -0.34 11.76 3.88
CA GLY A 5 -1.51 11.05 4.40
C GLY A 5 -1.25 10.40 5.76
N ASP A 6 -2.25 9.71 6.32
CA ASP A 6 -2.12 9.01 7.61
C ASP A 6 -0.96 8.01 7.62
N THR A 7 -0.76 7.24 6.55
CA THR A 7 0.39 6.33 6.43
C THR A 7 1.72 7.03 6.61
N ALA A 8 1.91 8.23 6.03
CA ALA A 8 3.16 8.96 6.20
C ALA A 8 3.35 9.48 7.63
N LEU A 9 2.28 9.91 8.29
CA LEU A 9 2.30 10.37 9.67
C LEU A 9 2.58 9.22 10.66
N GLU A 10 1.98 8.05 10.42
CA GLU A 10 2.24 6.81 11.15
C GLU A 10 3.70 6.38 11.03
N GLU A 11 4.18 6.25 9.79
CA GLU A 11 5.56 5.84 9.49
C GLU A 11 6.58 6.82 10.06
N ALA A 12 6.35 8.13 9.92
CA ALA A 12 7.25 9.14 10.49
C ALA A 12 7.35 9.02 12.02
N THR A 13 6.21 8.88 12.70
CA THR A 13 6.15 8.68 14.16
C THR A 13 6.77 7.35 14.58
N PHE A 14 6.62 6.29 13.79
CA PHE A 14 7.23 5.00 14.08
C PHE A 14 8.75 5.05 13.97
N LEU A 15 9.28 5.73 12.95
CA LEU A 15 10.70 5.86 12.69
C LEU A 15 11.45 6.68 13.76
N THR A 16 10.80 7.56 14.53
CA THR A 16 11.45 8.31 15.62
C THR A 16 11.96 7.41 16.75
N ARG A 17 11.51 6.16 16.81
CA ARG A 17 12.03 5.11 17.71
C ARG A 17 13.45 4.64 17.36
N PHE A 18 13.86 4.82 16.09
CA PHE A 18 15.12 4.30 15.57
C PHE A 18 16.06 5.42 15.11
N ALA A 19 15.50 6.52 14.59
CA ALA A 19 16.26 7.64 14.08
C ALA A 19 16.44 8.77 15.11
N ASP A 20 17.55 9.49 14.99
CA ASP A 20 17.80 10.72 15.76
C ASP A 20 16.94 11.89 15.27
N LYS A 21 16.63 11.92 13.97
CA LYS A 21 15.76 12.90 13.31
C LYS A 21 15.00 12.26 12.15
N VAL A 22 13.74 12.64 11.97
CA VAL A 22 12.89 12.21 10.88
C VAL A 22 12.36 13.45 10.14
N THR A 23 12.79 13.65 8.90
CA THR A 23 12.23 14.72 8.06
C THR A 23 11.08 14.19 7.22
N MET A 24 9.91 14.82 7.32
CA MET A 24 8.76 14.58 6.46
C MET A 24 8.78 15.53 5.26
N LEU A 25 8.70 14.99 4.05
CA LEU A 25 8.57 15.75 2.81
C LEU A 25 7.13 15.64 2.32
N VAL A 26 6.40 16.75 2.39
CA VAL A 26 5.00 16.86 2.00
C VAL A 26 4.91 17.71 0.74
N ARG A 27 4.33 17.16 -0.33
CA ARG A 27 4.29 17.81 -1.65
C ARG A 27 3.44 19.10 -1.68
N ARG A 28 2.43 19.17 -0.83
CA ARG A 28 1.51 20.31 -0.69
C ARG A 28 1.87 21.16 0.53
N ASP A 29 1.17 22.25 0.71
CA ASP A 29 1.20 23.13 1.88
C ASP A 29 0.36 22.64 3.05
N GLU A 30 -0.36 21.53 2.88
CA GLU A 30 -1.21 20.90 3.89
C GLU A 30 -1.05 19.37 3.93
N PHE A 31 -1.43 18.79 5.07
CA PHE A 31 -1.59 17.34 5.20
C PHE A 31 -2.98 16.88 4.72
N ARG A 32 -3.02 15.68 4.15
CA ARG A 32 -4.27 14.95 3.86
C ARG A 32 -4.68 14.03 5.02
N GLY A 33 -3.74 13.65 5.88
CA GLY A 33 -4.00 12.77 7.03
C GLY A 33 -4.92 13.40 8.07
N SER A 34 -5.45 12.57 8.97
CA SER A 34 -6.33 12.96 10.07
C SER A 34 -5.67 13.92 11.06
N LYS A 35 -6.45 14.85 11.63
CA LYS A 35 -5.93 15.90 12.51
C LYS A 35 -5.19 15.35 13.74
N ILE A 36 -5.68 14.24 14.31
CA ILE A 36 -5.06 13.58 15.47
C ILE A 36 -3.63 13.11 15.13
N MET A 37 -3.43 12.61 13.91
CA MET A 37 -2.13 12.12 13.46
C MET A 37 -1.18 13.26 13.11
N GLN A 38 -1.70 14.35 12.52
CA GLN A 38 -0.95 15.59 12.34
C GLN A 38 -0.44 16.11 13.70
N ASP A 39 -1.35 16.26 14.67
CA ASP A 39 -1.02 16.77 16.01
C ASP A 39 0.01 15.88 16.73
N ARG A 40 -0.01 14.57 16.48
CA ARG A 40 0.99 13.64 17.03
C ARG A 40 2.36 13.87 16.41
N ALA A 41 2.43 13.99 15.08
CA ALA A 41 3.69 14.22 14.38
C ALA A 41 4.28 15.60 14.70
N GLU A 42 3.45 16.64 14.76
CA GLU A 42 3.85 18.02 15.08
C GLU A 42 4.39 18.17 16.51
N ARG A 43 3.98 17.31 17.44
CA ARG A 43 4.45 17.32 18.84
C ARG A 43 5.74 16.54 19.07
N ASP A 44 6.16 15.71 18.12
CA ASP A 44 7.38 14.92 18.26
C ASP A 44 8.60 15.79 17.89
N PRO A 45 9.50 16.09 18.85
CA PRO A 45 10.64 16.98 18.59
C PRO A 45 11.68 16.38 17.64
N LYS A 46 11.62 15.08 17.34
CA LYS A 46 12.48 14.44 16.33
C LYS A 46 11.94 14.62 14.91
N ILE A 47 10.70 15.04 14.75
CA ILE A 47 10.07 15.20 13.44
C ILE A 47 10.21 16.64 12.95
N GLU A 48 10.75 16.79 11.74
CA GLU A 48 10.77 18.06 11.01
C GLU A 48 9.86 17.92 9.78
N ILE A 49 8.91 18.83 9.63
CA ILE A 49 7.94 18.80 8.53
C ILE A 49 8.34 19.86 7.51
N LEU A 50 8.59 19.44 6.27
CA LEU A 50 8.85 20.32 5.14
C LEU A 50 7.71 20.20 4.13
N PHE A 51 6.84 21.21 4.13
CA PHE A 51 5.78 21.37 3.15
C PHE A 51 6.31 21.88 1.80
N ASN A 52 5.52 21.72 0.75
CA ASN A 52 5.88 22.11 -0.61
C ASN A 52 7.21 21.50 -1.06
N ARG A 53 7.46 20.24 -0.73
CA ARG A 53 8.69 19.53 -1.07
C ARG A 53 8.39 18.23 -1.81
N GLU A 54 9.05 18.03 -2.94
CA GLU A 54 9.06 16.75 -3.65
C GLU A 54 10.48 16.25 -3.88
N VAL A 55 10.69 14.94 -3.73
CA VAL A 55 11.97 14.31 -4.05
C VAL A 55 12.09 14.18 -5.56
N THR A 56 13.24 14.59 -6.10
CA THR A 56 13.54 14.54 -7.54
C THR A 56 14.67 13.60 -7.88
N ASP A 57 15.55 13.30 -6.91
CA ASP A 57 16.64 12.36 -7.09
C ASP A 57 17.05 11.74 -5.74
N VAL A 58 17.57 10.52 -5.78
CA VAL A 58 18.07 9.80 -4.59
C VAL A 58 19.56 9.57 -4.79
N LYS A 59 20.36 10.06 -3.83
CA LYS A 59 21.82 9.96 -3.88
C LYS A 59 22.30 8.74 -3.12
N GLY A 60 23.32 8.07 -3.67
CA GLY A 60 23.92 6.88 -3.10
C GLY A 60 24.21 5.84 -4.17
N GLU A 61 25.12 4.91 -3.86
CA GLU A 61 25.37 3.73 -4.71
C GLU A 61 24.65 2.51 -4.13
N MET A 62 25.16 2.00 -3.01
CA MET A 62 24.58 0.84 -2.31
C MET A 62 23.64 1.25 -1.18
N THR A 63 23.82 2.45 -0.63
CA THR A 63 23.04 2.99 0.48
C THR A 63 22.70 4.44 0.20
N VAL A 64 21.56 4.91 0.74
CA VAL A 64 21.13 6.31 0.61
C VAL A 64 22.08 7.20 1.40
N THR A 65 22.56 8.27 0.75
CA THR A 65 23.39 9.31 1.38
C THR A 65 22.73 10.69 1.35
N GLY A 66 21.68 10.85 0.55
CA GLY A 66 20.91 12.09 0.46
C GLY A 66 19.78 12.01 -0.56
N VAL A 67 18.99 13.07 -0.62
CA VAL A 67 17.96 13.27 -1.64
C VAL A 67 18.01 14.70 -2.17
N THR A 68 17.81 14.87 -3.48
CA THR A 68 17.56 16.18 -4.07
C THR A 68 16.07 16.48 -3.94
N VAL A 69 15.74 17.60 -3.31
CA VAL A 69 14.37 18.04 -3.07
C VAL A 69 14.08 19.30 -3.87
N ARG A 70 12.91 19.35 -4.51
CA ARG A 70 12.39 20.54 -5.18
C ARG A 70 11.34 21.21 -4.33
N ASP A 71 11.43 22.53 -4.19
CA ASP A 71 10.33 23.36 -3.71
C ASP A 71 9.23 23.43 -4.78
N THR A 72 8.02 22.98 -4.47
CA THR A 72 6.92 22.91 -5.45
C THR A 72 6.30 24.28 -5.77
N VAL A 73 6.66 25.32 -5.01
CA VAL A 73 6.20 26.70 -5.21
C VAL A 73 7.25 27.51 -5.96
N SER A 74 8.51 27.48 -5.53
CA SER A 74 9.59 28.28 -6.16
C SER A 74 10.31 27.55 -7.30
N GLY A 75 10.26 26.22 -7.33
CA GLY A 75 11.02 25.38 -8.25
C GLY A 75 12.49 25.18 -7.86
N GLU A 76 12.95 25.80 -6.76
CA GLU A 76 14.32 25.70 -6.26
C GLU A 76 14.68 24.26 -5.88
N LEU A 77 15.90 23.85 -6.18
CA LEU A 77 16.45 22.55 -5.80
C LEU A 77 17.39 22.71 -4.60
N SER A 78 17.29 21.80 -3.65
CA SER A 78 18.21 21.70 -2.53
C SER A 78 18.56 20.24 -2.26
N GLU A 79 19.70 20.02 -1.60
CA GLU A 79 20.16 18.71 -1.19
C GLU A 79 19.86 18.50 0.29
N LEU A 80 19.27 17.36 0.63
CA LEU A 80 19.00 16.97 2.01
C LEU A 80 19.82 15.71 2.35
N PRO A 81 20.86 15.81 3.20
CA PRO A 81 21.64 14.65 3.61
C PRO A 81 20.81 13.76 4.53
N VAL A 82 20.60 12.51 4.13
CA VAL A 82 19.83 11.49 4.88
C VAL A 82 20.43 10.11 4.64
N GLN A 83 20.31 9.22 5.63
CA GLN A 83 20.80 7.84 5.53
C GLN A 83 19.72 6.84 5.10
N GLY A 84 18.47 7.29 4.97
CA GLY A 84 17.34 6.45 4.58
C GLY A 84 16.17 7.28 4.08
N MET A 85 15.45 6.71 3.11
CA MET A 85 14.23 7.28 2.56
C MET A 85 13.12 6.24 2.60
N PHE A 86 11.97 6.63 3.17
CA PHE A 86 10.78 5.81 3.26
C PHE A 86 9.66 6.51 2.49
N VAL A 87 9.08 5.80 1.51
CA VAL A 87 8.02 6.32 0.64
C VAL A 87 6.68 5.85 1.18
N ALA A 88 5.84 6.79 1.61
CA ALA A 88 4.55 6.55 2.24
C ALA A 88 3.44 7.34 1.52
N ILE A 89 3.34 7.18 0.21
CA ILE A 89 2.40 7.91 -0.66
C ILE A 89 1.10 7.15 -0.95
N GLY A 90 0.91 6.01 -0.27
CA GLY A 90 -0.16 5.06 -0.53
C GLY A 90 0.28 3.94 -1.46
N TYR A 91 -0.63 2.99 -1.67
CA TYR A 91 -0.41 1.79 -2.48
C TYR A 91 -1.39 1.81 -3.65
N LYS A 92 -0.93 1.30 -4.80
CA LYS A 92 -1.77 1.01 -5.96
C LYS A 92 -1.82 -0.50 -6.16
N PRO A 93 -2.94 -1.17 -5.81
CA PRO A 93 -3.11 -2.58 -6.12
C PRO A 93 -3.05 -2.83 -7.63
N ASN A 94 -2.55 -4.00 -8.04
CA ASN A 94 -2.45 -4.40 -9.46
C ASN A 94 -3.80 -4.90 -10.00
N THR A 95 -4.83 -4.06 -9.94
CA THR A 95 -6.21 -4.40 -10.29
C THR A 95 -6.65 -3.85 -11.65
N ASP A 96 -5.83 -3.02 -12.30
CA ASP A 96 -6.15 -2.37 -13.57
C ASP A 96 -6.61 -3.36 -14.66
N LEU A 97 -6.02 -4.57 -14.71
CA LEU A 97 -6.39 -5.62 -15.68
C LEU A 97 -7.83 -6.12 -15.50
N PHE A 98 -8.40 -5.96 -14.31
CA PHE A 98 -9.67 -6.53 -13.90
C PHE A 98 -10.78 -5.48 -13.73
N ALA A 99 -10.54 -4.23 -14.12
CA ALA A 99 -11.45 -3.10 -13.83
C ALA A 99 -12.89 -3.31 -14.30
N ASP A 100 -13.09 -3.98 -15.44
CA ASP A 100 -14.41 -4.28 -16.00
C ASP A 100 -14.90 -5.71 -15.71
N GLN A 101 -14.12 -6.47 -14.93
CA GLN A 101 -14.35 -7.90 -14.70
C GLN A 101 -14.66 -8.18 -13.23
N LEU A 102 -13.95 -7.54 -12.30
CA LEU A 102 -14.07 -7.78 -10.87
C LEU A 102 -14.53 -6.52 -10.15
N ARG A 103 -15.17 -6.71 -8.98
CA ARG A 103 -15.57 -5.58 -8.13
C ARG A 103 -14.34 -4.96 -7.50
N ILE A 104 -14.12 -3.68 -7.80
CA ILE A 104 -13.05 -2.88 -7.23
C ILE A 104 -13.66 -1.89 -6.23
N GLY A 105 -13.26 -2.03 -4.98
CA GLY A 105 -13.68 -1.18 -3.88
C GLY A 105 -12.87 0.11 -3.78
N PRO A 106 -13.09 0.89 -2.70
CA PRO A 106 -12.37 2.13 -2.45
C PRO A 106 -10.85 1.92 -2.42
N GLY A 107 -10.10 2.83 -3.05
CA GLY A 107 -8.64 2.76 -3.08
C GLY A 107 -8.06 1.76 -4.09
N GLY A 108 -8.89 1.12 -4.91
CA GLY A 108 -8.44 0.25 -6.01
C GLY A 108 -8.22 -1.21 -5.61
N TYR A 109 -8.62 -1.61 -4.40
CA TYR A 109 -8.52 -2.99 -3.93
C TYR A 109 -9.72 -3.82 -4.41
N LEU A 110 -9.52 -5.12 -4.65
CA LEU A 110 -10.61 -6.03 -4.97
C LEU A 110 -11.52 -6.23 -3.75
N GLU A 111 -12.83 -6.28 -3.98
CA GLU A 111 -13.78 -6.67 -2.95
C GLU A 111 -13.83 -8.20 -2.84
N ILE A 112 -13.82 -8.71 -1.60
CA ILE A 112 -14.06 -10.13 -1.31
C ILE A 112 -15.53 -10.35 -0.97
N VAL A 113 -16.08 -11.44 -1.50
CA VAL A 113 -17.38 -12.02 -1.15
C VAL A 113 -17.12 -13.34 -0.41
N GLY A 114 -17.50 -13.40 0.87
CA GLY A 114 -17.19 -14.54 1.73
C GLY A 114 -15.75 -14.50 2.24
N GLU A 115 -15.02 -15.61 2.12
CA GLU A 115 -13.62 -15.69 2.57
C GLU A 115 -12.62 -15.30 1.46
N THR A 116 -12.79 -15.85 0.25
CA THR A 116 -11.83 -15.66 -0.86
C THR A 116 -12.50 -15.36 -2.20
N GLY A 117 -13.83 -15.36 -2.29
CA GLY A 117 -14.54 -15.23 -3.55
C GLY A 117 -14.50 -13.80 -4.09
N SER A 118 -14.48 -13.67 -5.42
CA SER A 118 -14.60 -12.36 -6.10
C SER A 118 -16.04 -11.94 -6.42
N GLY A 119 -17.01 -12.85 -6.21
CA GLY A 119 -18.38 -12.73 -6.71
C GLY A 119 -18.59 -13.27 -8.13
N ILE A 120 -17.51 -13.65 -8.83
CA ILE A 120 -17.56 -14.48 -10.04
C ILE A 120 -17.22 -15.92 -9.66
N ASP A 121 -18.03 -16.85 -10.17
CA ASP A 121 -17.85 -18.28 -9.91
C ASP A 121 -16.49 -18.77 -10.45
N GLY A 122 -15.77 -19.55 -9.65
CA GLY A 122 -14.43 -20.03 -9.96
C GLY A 122 -13.30 -18.99 -9.88
N VAL A 123 -13.57 -17.76 -9.45
CA VAL A 123 -12.56 -16.69 -9.33
C VAL A 123 -12.36 -16.29 -7.86
N PHE A 124 -11.14 -16.51 -7.37
CA PHE A 124 -10.74 -16.29 -5.98
C PHE A 124 -9.66 -15.20 -5.87
N VAL A 125 -9.60 -14.55 -4.71
CA VAL A 125 -8.79 -13.38 -4.40
C VAL A 125 -7.94 -13.66 -3.17
N ALA A 126 -6.66 -13.27 -3.21
CA ALA A 126 -5.73 -13.46 -2.10
C ALA A 126 -4.65 -12.37 -2.04
N GLY A 127 -4.23 -12.04 -0.82
CA GLY A 127 -3.13 -11.11 -0.54
C GLY A 127 -3.46 -9.64 -0.76
N ASP A 128 -2.43 -8.81 -0.86
CA ASP A 128 -2.51 -7.34 -0.85
C ASP A 128 -3.42 -6.73 -1.94
N VAL A 129 -3.82 -7.50 -2.95
CA VAL A 129 -4.77 -7.04 -3.98
C VAL A 129 -6.15 -6.71 -3.40
N HIS A 130 -6.53 -7.30 -2.25
CA HIS A 130 -7.75 -6.97 -1.49
C HIS A 130 -7.43 -6.37 -0.11
N ASP A 131 -6.30 -6.75 0.49
CA ASP A 131 -5.96 -6.33 1.84
C ASP A 131 -5.33 -4.93 1.87
N SER A 132 -6.16 -3.92 2.13
CA SER A 132 -5.70 -2.54 2.32
C SER A 132 -5.12 -2.25 3.71
N HIS A 133 -5.26 -3.18 4.66
CA HIS A 133 -5.03 -2.94 6.09
C HIS A 133 -3.72 -3.56 6.59
N TYR A 134 -3.53 -4.87 6.44
CA TYR A 134 -2.36 -5.55 7.01
C TYR A 134 -1.16 -5.51 6.06
N ARG A 135 -1.33 -5.93 4.80
CA ARG A 135 -0.28 -5.92 3.75
C ARG A 135 1.04 -6.54 4.21
N GLN A 136 0.96 -7.73 4.78
CA GLN A 136 2.12 -8.47 5.27
C GLN A 136 2.30 -9.75 4.47
N ALA A 137 3.54 -10.16 4.25
CA ALA A 137 3.84 -11.42 3.56
C ALA A 137 3.15 -12.62 4.22
N VAL A 138 3.05 -12.64 5.55
CA VAL A 138 2.40 -13.73 6.29
C VAL A 138 0.89 -13.73 6.15
N THR A 139 0.24 -12.55 6.09
CA THR A 139 -1.21 -12.48 5.85
C THR A 139 -1.52 -12.88 4.42
N ALA A 140 -0.75 -12.37 3.45
CA ALA A 140 -0.89 -12.75 2.05
C ALA A 140 -0.66 -14.25 1.80
N ALA A 141 0.30 -14.88 2.48
CA ALA A 141 0.51 -16.33 2.41
C ALA A 141 -0.69 -17.11 2.98
N GLY A 142 -1.27 -16.64 4.09
CA GLY A 142 -2.48 -17.21 4.67
C GLY A 142 -3.67 -17.13 3.71
N ASP A 143 -3.89 -15.97 3.10
CA ASP A 143 -4.93 -15.78 2.09
C ASP A 143 -4.71 -16.67 0.86
N GLY A 144 -3.47 -16.80 0.40
CA GLY A 144 -3.13 -17.70 -0.70
C GLY A 144 -3.47 -19.16 -0.40
N CYS A 145 -3.23 -19.61 0.83
CA CYS A 145 -3.61 -20.95 1.29
C CYS A 145 -5.14 -21.14 1.25
N LYS A 146 -5.90 -20.17 1.78
CA LYS A 146 -7.37 -20.21 1.74
C LYS A 146 -7.88 -20.28 0.30
N ALA A 147 -7.42 -19.37 -0.56
CA ALA A 147 -7.89 -19.28 -1.94
C ALA A 147 -7.55 -20.54 -2.74
N ALA A 148 -6.38 -21.17 -2.48
CA ALA A 148 -6.02 -22.43 -3.10
C ALA A 148 -6.95 -23.58 -2.68
N ILE A 149 -7.31 -23.68 -1.40
CA ILE A 149 -8.25 -24.70 -0.90
C ILE A 149 -9.66 -24.47 -1.47
N ASP A 150 -10.11 -23.22 -1.53
CA ASP A 150 -11.43 -22.90 -2.09
C ASP A 150 -11.48 -23.18 -3.61
N ALA A 151 -10.40 -22.87 -4.34
CA ALA A 151 -10.29 -23.22 -5.75
C ALA A 151 -10.25 -24.73 -5.98
N GLU A 152 -9.53 -25.50 -5.16
CA GLU A 152 -9.48 -26.96 -5.25
C GLU A 152 -10.86 -27.58 -5.03
N ARG A 153 -11.59 -27.14 -4.01
CA ARG A 153 -12.95 -27.61 -3.72
C ARG A 153 -13.94 -27.22 -4.80
N TRP A 154 -13.81 -26.03 -5.37
CA TRP A 154 -14.64 -25.60 -6.49
C TRP A 154 -14.38 -26.45 -7.73
N LEU A 155 -13.12 -26.74 -8.06
CA LEU A 155 -12.75 -27.63 -9.16
C LEU A 155 -13.31 -29.04 -8.96
N ALA A 156 -13.24 -29.58 -7.74
CA ALA A 156 -13.82 -30.88 -7.42
C ALA A 156 -15.34 -30.90 -7.62
N SER A 157 -16.05 -29.86 -7.19
CA SER A 157 -17.51 -29.79 -7.31
C SER A 157 -17.97 -29.65 -8.76
N VAL A 158 -17.28 -28.84 -9.59
CA VAL A 158 -17.62 -28.74 -11.02
C VAL A 158 -17.25 -30.01 -11.81
N GLY A 159 -16.18 -30.70 -11.42
CA GLY A 159 -15.81 -32.00 -12.00
C GLY A 159 -16.81 -33.12 -11.68
N GLU A 160 -17.40 -33.12 -10.48
CA GLU A 160 -18.52 -34.01 -10.14
C GLU A 160 -19.80 -33.65 -10.91
N ILE A 161 -20.03 -32.37 -11.19
CA ILE A 161 -21.14 -31.91 -12.04
C ILE A 161 -20.98 -32.39 -13.50
N GLU A 162 -19.76 -32.37 -14.06
CA GLU A 162 -19.50 -32.95 -15.39
C GLU A 162 -19.71 -34.47 -15.44
N ALA A 163 -19.24 -35.21 -14.42
CA ALA A 163 -19.43 -36.66 -14.36
C ALA A 163 -20.90 -37.08 -14.19
N SER A 164 -21.68 -36.30 -13.44
CA SER A 164 -23.12 -36.51 -13.21
C SER A 164 -23.99 -36.15 -14.43
N THR A 165 -23.56 -35.18 -15.25
CA THR A 165 -24.29 -34.78 -16.47
C THR A 165 -23.94 -35.62 -17.70
N ALA A 166 -22.76 -36.25 -17.75
CA ALA A 166 -22.32 -37.11 -18.85
C ALA A 166 -22.95 -38.53 -18.86
N THR A 167 -23.72 -38.91 -17.82
CA THR A 167 -24.33 -40.26 -17.70
C THR A 167 -25.82 -40.33 -18.03
N ASN A 168 -26.41 -39.25 -18.57
CA ASN A 168 -27.82 -39.20 -18.97
C ASN A 168 -28.03 -38.97 -20.49
N TRP A 169 -27.31 -39.71 -21.33
CA TRP A 169 -27.61 -39.93 -22.75
C TRP A 169 -27.50 -41.41 -23.07
#